data_AF-A0A261ANL8-F1
#
_entry.id   AF-A0A261ANL8-F1
#
_cell.length_a   1.000
_cell.length_b   1.000
_cell.length_c   1.000
_cell.angle_alpha   90.00
_cell.angle_beta   90.00
_cell.angle_gamma   90.00
#
_symmetry.space_group_name_H-M   'P 1'
#
loop_
_entity.id
_entity.type
_entity.pdbx_description
1 polymer ?
#
loop_
_entity_poly.entity_id
_entity_poly.type
_entity_poly.pdbx_seq_one_letter_code
_entity_poly.pdbx_strand_id
1 'polypeptide(L)'
;MQKVGNVELVLKNKSKDCPVVDYIHGGALHYDSAVMFNDTFILNTFVSQDVVFVIPAFRLGIFSHFVVENQEIAPNNLALYDILLAMEFIKSEIHNFGGDSNRVTLLGHSFGGTVAAMLSFSTEVNKDLRIQRSLEDAKYPTYGGAILRGPIFQDVPDKNFMDSPKNVSALIGCIKYEVLVFGSYDDIGKSLLFENAEEINKKYQADKKNGEIEFFGKSFGNVRDETQEMIVQTRTRVNRLLENGVPAYQYEFTYPKHADHTDDLFFIMGVHPFEEDENEKNIGNVYRESFINFVKTGKPGNGFEMSDMKTSSYFEIYWNETSGERPKMKTDFEEGIMDYWTREMVEFDENITKFKRKNHVILPSVRALPIEYSVFPFSYFLFLLVPFLGGFLVAKYCCSGNERNLYIQLDGNDYPVKN
;
A
#
# COMPACT_ATOMS: atom_id res chain seq x y z
N MET A 1 14.11 11.98 21.07
CA MET A 1 12.92 12.15 20.22
C MET A 1 12.87 13.60 19.79
N GLN A 2 12.80 13.86 18.49
CA GLN A 2 12.79 15.22 17.97
C GLN A 2 11.71 15.31 16.89
N LYS A 3 10.73 16.20 17.08
CA LYS A 3 9.66 16.46 16.12
C LYS A 3 10.10 17.63 15.24
N VAL A 4 10.25 17.42 13.94
CA VAL A 4 10.63 18.47 12.98
C VAL A 4 9.55 18.51 11.90
N GLY A 5 8.70 19.54 11.95
CA GLY A 5 7.53 19.64 11.07
C GLY A 5 6.51 18.50 11.31
N ASN A 6 6.06 17.87 10.21
CA ASN A 6 5.07 16.79 10.20
C ASN A 6 5.70 15.38 10.30
N VAL A 7 7.01 15.27 10.54
CA VAL A 7 7.75 14.00 10.54
C VAL A 7 8.17 13.65 11.97
N GLU A 8 7.93 12.41 12.36
CA GLU A 8 8.34 11.85 13.65
C GLU A 8 9.62 11.01 13.49
N LEU A 9 10.64 11.33 14.29
CA LEU A 9 11.99 10.74 14.19
C LEU A 9 12.51 10.31 15.56
N VAL A 10 13.10 9.10 15.60
CA VAL A 10 13.64 8.49 16.82
C VAL A 10 15.11 8.12 16.61
N LEU A 11 16.01 8.66 17.45
CA LEU A 11 17.47 8.56 17.30
C LEU A 11 18.17 7.90 18.49
N LYS A 12 19.18 7.08 18.19
CA LYS A 12 20.22 6.62 19.13
C LYS A 12 21.55 7.29 18.79
N ASN A 13 22.27 7.77 19.80
CA ASN A 13 23.55 8.44 19.61
C ASN A 13 24.65 7.47 19.10
N LYS A 14 25.40 7.88 18.07
CA LYS A 14 26.67 7.33 17.53
C LYS A 14 26.68 6.41 16.30
N SER A 15 25.56 6.10 15.63
CA SER A 15 25.64 5.49 14.28
C SER A 15 25.49 6.57 13.21
N LYS A 16 26.35 6.54 12.19
CA LYS A 16 26.25 7.36 10.97
C LYS A 16 26.00 6.43 9.80
N ASP A 17 25.27 6.93 8.80
CA ASP A 17 24.95 6.22 7.56
C ASP A 17 24.07 4.96 7.75
N CYS A 18 23.13 5.03 8.70
CA CYS A 18 22.13 3.98 8.93
C CYS A 18 21.19 3.84 7.71
N PRO A 19 20.78 2.61 7.33
CA PRO A 19 19.62 2.44 6.45
C PRO A 19 18.40 3.17 6.99
N VAL A 20 17.58 3.66 6.06
CA VAL A 20 16.37 4.40 6.37
C VAL A 20 15.18 3.60 5.86
N VAL A 21 14.17 3.41 6.71
CA VAL A 21 12.85 2.97 6.29
C VAL A 21 11.93 4.18 6.22
N ASP A 22 11.32 4.39 5.07
CA ASP A 22 10.19 5.30 4.87
C ASP A 22 8.90 4.47 4.86
N TYR A 23 8.12 4.54 5.93
CA TYR A 23 6.96 3.69 6.15
C TYR A 23 5.65 4.38 5.74
N ILE A 24 5.02 3.90 4.67
CA ILE A 24 3.69 4.35 4.24
C ILE A 24 2.63 3.47 4.89
N HIS A 25 1.85 4.07 5.79
CA HIS A 25 0.79 3.34 6.47
C HIS A 25 -0.38 2.97 5.54
N GLY A 26 -1.17 1.99 6.00
CA GLY A 26 -2.37 1.51 5.31
C GLY A 26 -3.59 2.42 5.51
N GLY A 27 -4.76 1.79 5.62
CA GLY A 27 -6.01 2.49 5.93
C GLY A 27 -6.71 3.12 4.73
N ALA A 28 -6.43 2.63 3.51
CA ALA A 28 -7.04 3.07 2.26
C ALA A 28 -7.04 4.60 2.03
N LEU A 29 -6.05 5.29 2.62
CA LEU A 29 -5.95 6.75 2.67
C LEU A 29 -7.16 7.46 3.30
N HIS A 30 -7.90 6.74 4.15
CA HIS A 30 -9.05 7.21 4.92
C HIS A 30 -8.77 7.32 6.43
N TYR A 31 -7.95 6.44 6.97
CA TYR A 31 -7.60 6.37 8.40
C TYR A 31 -6.15 5.93 8.60
N ASP A 32 -5.78 5.59 9.84
CA ASP A 32 -4.42 5.46 10.38
C ASP A 32 -3.71 6.82 10.57
N SER A 33 -2.43 6.79 10.98
CA SER A 33 -1.68 8.01 11.26
C SER A 33 -0.18 7.76 11.36
N ALA A 34 0.60 8.84 11.31
CA ALA A 34 2.03 8.81 11.58
C ALA A 34 2.40 8.40 13.01
N VAL A 35 1.44 8.42 13.95
CA VAL A 35 1.61 8.07 15.37
C VAL A 35 0.94 6.72 15.71
N MET A 36 0.66 5.88 14.71
CA MET A 36 -0.08 4.62 14.91
C MET A 36 0.68 3.59 15.73
N PHE A 37 2.02 3.70 15.82
CA PHE A 37 2.85 2.82 16.63
C PHE A 37 3.40 3.56 17.83
N ASN A 38 3.52 2.86 18.96
CA ASN A 38 4.24 3.37 20.12
C ASN A 38 5.75 3.37 19.82
N ASP A 39 6.41 4.48 20.13
CA ASP A 39 7.84 4.71 19.88
C ASP A 39 8.74 3.62 20.45
N THR A 40 8.33 2.99 21.56
CA THR A 40 9.09 1.91 22.19
C THR A 40 9.29 0.74 21.24
N PHE A 41 8.31 0.46 20.38
CA PHE A 41 8.39 -0.61 19.39
C PHE A 41 9.33 -0.23 18.26
N ILE A 42 9.21 1.00 17.75
CA ILE A 42 10.12 1.53 16.72
C ILE A 42 11.57 1.48 17.24
N LEU A 43 11.77 1.85 18.50
CA LEU A 43 13.07 1.78 19.19
C LEU A 43 13.61 0.36 19.26
N ASN A 44 12.80 -0.58 19.73
CA ASN A 44 13.24 -1.95 19.98
C ASN A 44 13.42 -2.75 18.68
N THR A 45 12.61 -2.50 17.66
CA THR A 45 12.63 -3.24 16.40
C THR A 45 13.65 -2.67 15.40
N PHE A 46 13.63 -1.35 15.15
CA PHE A 46 14.42 -0.75 14.08
C PHE A 46 15.65 0.00 14.61
N VAL A 47 15.47 0.90 15.58
CA VAL A 47 16.57 1.76 16.06
C VAL A 47 17.64 0.94 16.80
N SER A 48 17.24 -0.10 17.53
CA SER A 48 18.17 -1.04 18.19
C SER A 48 19.07 -1.78 17.20
N GLN A 49 18.64 -1.86 15.95
CA GLN A 49 19.28 -2.54 14.83
C GLN A 49 19.99 -1.55 13.89
N ASP A 50 20.23 -0.31 14.32
CA ASP A 50 20.87 0.75 13.53
C ASP A 50 20.10 1.05 12.22
N VAL A 51 18.76 1.04 12.30
CA VAL A 51 17.86 1.47 11.21
C VAL A 51 17.12 2.72 11.66
N VAL A 52 17.14 3.77 10.83
CA VAL A 52 16.30 4.95 11.01
C VAL A 52 14.92 4.64 10.44
N PHE A 53 13.88 4.81 11.24
CA PHE A 53 12.50 4.54 10.81
C PHE A 53 11.72 5.86 10.78
N VAL A 54 11.09 6.14 9.64
CA VAL A 54 10.35 7.38 9.38
C VAL A 54 8.92 7.02 9.03
N ILE A 55 7.96 7.71 9.67
CA ILE A 55 6.54 7.61 9.30
C ILE A 55 6.06 9.01 8.90
N PRO A 56 5.87 9.29 7.60
CA PRO A 56 5.34 10.56 7.16
C PRO A 56 3.84 10.68 7.46
N ALA A 57 3.43 11.87 7.87
CA ALA A 57 2.02 12.24 7.89
C ALA A 57 1.60 12.73 6.50
N PHE A 58 0.51 12.17 5.98
CA PHE A 58 -0.14 12.61 4.75
C PHE A 58 -1.63 12.83 4.98
N ARG A 59 -2.26 13.63 4.12
CA ARG A 59 -3.71 13.89 4.20
C ARG A 59 -4.50 12.59 4.09
N LEU A 60 -5.67 12.53 4.73
CA LEU A 60 -6.60 11.39 4.70
C LEU A 60 -8.04 11.82 4.37
N GLY A 61 -8.87 10.85 4.00
CA GLY A 61 -10.29 11.01 3.71
C GLY A 61 -10.58 11.98 2.55
N ILE A 62 -11.52 12.89 2.76
CA ILE A 62 -11.82 13.88 1.72
C ILE A 62 -10.60 14.77 1.41
N PHE A 63 -9.74 15.06 2.39
CA PHE A 63 -8.57 15.91 2.16
C PHE A 63 -7.47 15.23 1.34
N SER A 64 -7.54 13.92 1.14
CA SER A 64 -6.52 13.14 0.44
C SER A 64 -6.84 12.90 -1.04
N HIS A 65 -8.10 12.58 -1.36
CA HIS A 65 -8.54 12.13 -2.70
C HIS A 65 -9.74 12.93 -3.23
N PHE A 66 -10.00 14.13 -2.71
CA PHE A 66 -11.07 14.95 -3.28
C PHE A 66 -10.73 15.28 -4.74
N VAL A 67 -11.58 14.80 -5.65
CA VAL A 67 -11.45 15.06 -7.08
C VAL A 67 -12.38 16.17 -7.47
N VAL A 68 -11.81 17.27 -7.97
CA VAL A 68 -12.58 18.34 -8.61
C VAL A 68 -12.20 18.44 -10.07
N GLU A 69 -13.20 18.37 -10.94
CA GLU A 69 -13.31 19.24 -12.13
C GLU A 69 -12.16 20.21 -12.38
N ASN A 70 -12.18 21.33 -11.64
CA ASN A 70 -11.30 22.45 -11.87
C ASN A 70 -10.14 22.33 -10.89
N GLN A 71 -8.99 21.92 -11.40
CA GLN A 71 -7.76 21.79 -10.62
C GLN A 71 -7.23 23.13 -10.09
N GLU A 72 -7.69 24.27 -10.63
CA GLU A 72 -7.41 25.59 -10.04
C GLU A 72 -8.05 25.75 -8.64
N ILE A 73 -9.09 24.97 -8.33
CA ILE A 73 -9.78 24.99 -7.03
C ILE A 73 -9.06 24.09 -6.02
N ALA A 74 -8.75 22.85 -6.43
CA ALA A 74 -7.98 21.91 -5.62
C ALA A 74 -7.26 20.90 -6.54
N PRO A 75 -5.95 20.64 -6.34
CA PRO A 75 -5.26 19.56 -7.02
C PRO A 75 -5.82 18.19 -6.59
N ASN A 76 -5.83 17.21 -7.49
CA ASN A 76 -6.19 15.82 -7.18
C ASN A 76 -5.03 15.08 -6.49
N ASN A 77 -5.35 13.93 -5.87
CA ASN A 77 -4.36 12.99 -5.33
C ASN A 77 -3.39 13.62 -4.31
N LEU A 78 -3.92 14.52 -3.50
CA LEU A 78 -3.19 15.34 -2.53
C LEU A 78 -2.35 14.53 -1.53
N ALA A 79 -2.78 13.32 -1.14
CA ALA A 79 -1.99 12.46 -0.28
C ALA A 79 -0.73 11.92 -0.96
N LEU A 80 -0.79 11.61 -2.27
CA LEU A 80 0.40 11.19 -3.01
C LEU A 80 1.43 12.32 -3.07
N TYR A 81 0.99 13.58 -3.21
CA TYR A 81 1.91 14.72 -3.11
C TYR A 81 2.55 14.86 -1.73
N ASP A 82 1.80 14.61 -0.65
CA ASP A 82 2.37 14.63 0.70
C ASP A 82 3.43 13.54 0.86
N ILE A 83 3.16 12.33 0.35
CA ILE A 83 4.11 11.21 0.36
C ILE A 83 5.37 11.55 -0.44
N LEU A 84 5.23 12.13 -1.64
CA LEU A 84 6.37 12.54 -2.46
C LEU A 84 7.20 13.63 -1.78
N LEU A 85 6.56 14.63 -1.16
CA LEU A 85 7.25 15.67 -0.40
C LEU A 85 7.99 15.10 0.82
N ALA A 86 7.42 14.09 1.48
CA ALA A 86 8.09 13.39 2.56
C ALA A 86 9.34 12.64 2.06
N MET A 87 9.25 11.96 0.91
CA MET A 87 10.41 11.31 0.29
C MET A 87 11.50 12.32 -0.09
N GLU A 88 11.13 13.50 -0.60
CA GLU A 88 12.08 14.60 -0.88
C GLU A 88 12.76 15.11 0.40
N PHE A 89 11.99 15.27 1.49
CA PHE A 89 12.51 15.65 2.80
C PHE A 89 13.48 14.59 3.33
N ILE A 90 13.11 13.31 3.28
CA ILE A 90 13.99 12.21 3.71
C ILE A 90 15.29 12.24 2.88
N LYS A 91 15.19 12.38 1.55
CA LYS A 91 16.37 12.41 0.69
C LYS A 91 17.31 13.57 1.02
N SER A 92 16.77 14.76 1.30
CA SER A 92 17.54 15.97 1.57
C SER A 92 18.07 16.05 3.00
N GLU A 93 17.31 15.59 3.99
CA GLU A 93 17.56 15.89 5.41
C GLU A 93 17.96 14.69 6.26
N ILE A 94 17.67 13.44 5.86
CA ILE A 94 17.81 12.29 6.79
C ILE A 94 19.24 12.04 7.29
N HIS A 95 20.25 12.52 6.54
CA HIS A 95 21.65 12.51 6.96
C HIS A 95 21.92 13.32 8.23
N ASN A 96 21.16 14.38 8.48
CA ASN A 96 21.21 15.15 9.73
C ASN A 96 20.71 14.34 10.94
N PHE A 97 19.97 13.26 10.68
CA PHE A 97 19.39 12.34 11.65
C PHE A 97 20.13 11.00 11.70
N GLY A 98 21.33 10.90 11.10
CA GLY A 98 22.15 9.68 11.12
C GLY A 98 21.76 8.61 10.10
N GLY A 99 20.78 8.89 9.23
CA GLY A 99 20.42 8.02 8.12
C GLY A 99 21.28 8.25 6.88
N ASP A 100 21.41 7.25 6.02
CA ASP A 100 22.01 7.37 4.70
C ASP A 100 20.92 7.65 3.66
N SER A 101 20.89 8.88 3.12
CA SER A 101 19.96 9.28 2.06
C SER A 101 20.02 8.40 0.80
N ASN A 102 21.08 7.60 0.60
CA ASN A 102 21.23 6.67 -0.52
C ASN A 102 20.75 5.24 -0.21
N ARG A 103 20.38 4.95 1.04
CA ARG A 103 19.90 3.65 1.49
C ARG A 103 18.52 3.79 2.13
N VAL A 104 17.58 4.29 1.34
CA VAL A 104 16.17 4.44 1.73
C VAL A 104 15.37 3.28 1.16
N THR A 105 14.70 2.53 2.04
CA THR A 105 13.72 1.50 1.70
C THR A 105 12.32 2.04 1.95
N LEU A 106 11.51 2.09 0.90
CA LEU A 106 10.09 2.39 1.02
C LEU A 106 9.36 1.11 1.46
N LEU A 107 8.77 1.15 2.65
CA LEU A 107 8.00 0.03 3.21
C LEU A 107 6.54 0.45 3.31
N GLY A 108 5.64 -0.42 2.91
CA GLY A 108 4.21 -0.15 3.03
C GLY A 108 3.43 -1.42 3.26
N HIS A 109 2.29 -1.28 3.93
CA HIS A 109 1.36 -2.37 4.19
C HIS A 109 -0.06 -1.97 3.75
N SER A 110 -0.88 -2.94 3.33
CA SER A 110 -2.21 -2.69 2.76
C SER A 110 -2.12 -1.64 1.63
N PHE A 111 -2.94 -0.59 1.66
CA PHE A 111 -2.87 0.49 0.67
C PHE A 111 -1.51 1.20 0.62
N GLY A 112 -0.79 1.30 1.74
CA GLY A 112 0.58 1.82 1.74
C GLY A 112 1.54 0.93 0.94
N GLY A 113 1.32 -0.39 0.96
CA GLY A 113 2.02 -1.35 0.10
C GLY A 113 1.68 -1.17 -1.37
N THR A 114 0.41 -0.87 -1.68
CA THR A 114 -0.03 -0.48 -3.03
C THR A 114 0.68 0.79 -3.50
N VAL A 115 0.80 1.82 -2.65
CA VAL A 115 1.54 3.05 -2.98
C VAL A 115 3.03 2.75 -3.23
N ALA A 116 3.66 1.93 -2.37
CA ALA A 116 5.05 1.54 -2.54
C ALA A 116 5.28 0.79 -3.86
N ALA A 117 4.38 -0.14 -4.21
CA ALA A 117 4.40 -0.84 -5.49
C ALA A 117 4.19 0.13 -6.66
N MET A 118 3.19 1.02 -6.61
CA MET A 118 2.98 2.02 -7.65
C MET A 118 4.23 2.88 -7.90
N LEU A 119 4.89 3.32 -6.83
CA LEU A 119 6.12 4.11 -6.92
C LEU A 119 7.32 3.31 -7.45
N SER A 120 7.34 1.99 -7.30
CA SER A 120 8.40 1.14 -7.86
C SER A 120 8.23 0.91 -9.36
N PHE A 121 6.99 0.92 -9.89
CA PHE A 121 6.72 0.79 -11.33
C PHE A 121 6.67 2.13 -12.09
N SER A 122 6.45 3.25 -11.41
CA SER A 122 6.37 4.56 -12.05
C SER A 122 7.76 5.10 -12.45
N THR A 123 8.08 5.18 -13.75
CA THR A 123 9.37 5.74 -14.23
C THR A 123 9.46 7.27 -14.11
N GLU A 124 8.33 7.93 -13.93
CA GLU A 124 8.20 9.38 -13.83
C GLU A 124 7.33 9.69 -12.60
N VAL A 125 7.96 9.93 -11.45
CA VAL A 125 7.37 10.92 -10.55
C VAL A 125 7.54 12.22 -11.33
N ASN A 126 6.47 12.64 -11.99
CA ASN A 126 6.50 13.65 -13.02
C ASN A 126 7.44 14.80 -12.63
N LYS A 127 8.58 14.95 -13.33
CA LYS A 127 9.52 16.07 -13.12
C LYS A 127 8.81 17.41 -13.33
N ASP A 128 7.69 17.39 -14.05
CA ASP A 128 6.79 18.52 -14.27
C ASP A 128 5.98 18.88 -13.02
N LEU A 129 6.15 18.23 -11.87
CA LEU A 129 5.63 18.79 -10.62
C LEU A 129 6.30 20.10 -10.21
N ARG A 130 7.52 20.35 -10.71
CA ARG A 130 8.11 21.70 -10.69
C ARG A 130 7.51 22.62 -11.76
N ILE A 131 7.11 22.07 -12.90
CA ILE A 131 6.49 22.84 -13.99
C ILE A 131 5.04 23.20 -13.63
N GLN A 132 4.27 22.35 -12.96
CA GLN A 132 2.92 22.68 -12.48
C GLN A 132 2.94 23.80 -11.43
N ARG A 133 3.87 23.76 -10.46
CA ARG A 133 4.12 24.89 -9.55
C ARG A 133 4.53 26.17 -10.31
N SER A 134 5.37 26.03 -11.35
CA SER A 134 5.77 27.15 -12.21
C SER A 134 4.68 27.66 -13.16
N LEU A 135 3.69 26.82 -13.51
CA LEU A 135 2.54 27.15 -14.35
C LEU A 135 1.40 27.76 -13.53
N GLU A 136 1.24 27.34 -12.26
CA GLU A 136 0.37 27.95 -11.25
C GLU A 136 0.83 29.39 -10.91
N ASP A 137 2.15 29.62 -10.82
CA ASP A 137 2.74 30.96 -10.72
C ASP A 137 2.49 31.83 -11.98
N ALA A 138 2.16 31.21 -13.12
CA ALA A 138 2.01 31.87 -14.43
C ALA A 138 0.56 32.18 -14.87
N LYS A 139 -0.46 31.86 -14.06
CA LYS A 139 -1.89 32.27 -14.21
C LYS A 139 -2.54 32.03 -15.59
N TYR A 140 -2.59 30.80 -16.09
CA TYR A 140 -3.35 30.45 -17.30
C TYR A 140 -4.79 29.96 -17.00
N PRO A 141 -5.82 30.33 -17.78
CA PRO A 141 -7.20 29.91 -17.53
C PRO A 141 -7.70 28.82 -18.50
N THR A 142 -8.61 27.93 -18.04
CA THR A 142 -9.98 27.67 -18.58
C THR A 142 -10.55 26.23 -18.36
N TYR A 143 -11.77 26.20 -17.78
CA TYR A 143 -13.00 25.40 -18.03
C TYR A 143 -13.02 23.85 -18.18
N GLY A 144 -13.83 23.19 -17.33
CA GLY A 144 -15.01 22.40 -17.79
C GLY A 144 -15.17 20.91 -17.40
N GLY A 145 -16.35 20.60 -16.82
CA GLY A 145 -17.03 19.29 -16.59
C GLY A 145 -16.32 18.17 -15.77
N ALA A 146 -16.66 17.92 -14.48
CA ALA A 146 -15.88 17.07 -13.55
C ALA A 146 -15.36 15.77 -14.17
N ILE A 147 -14.03 15.61 -14.27
CA ILE A 147 -13.39 14.43 -14.88
C ILE A 147 -12.62 13.64 -13.83
N LEU A 148 -12.95 12.36 -13.71
CA LEU A 148 -12.11 11.36 -13.03
C LEU A 148 -10.80 11.21 -13.81
N ARG A 149 -9.66 11.56 -13.22
CA ARG A 149 -8.34 11.21 -13.76
C ARG A 149 -7.69 10.13 -12.91
N GLY A 150 -6.95 9.26 -13.58
CA GLY A 150 -6.18 8.18 -12.97
C GLY A 150 -5.03 8.65 -12.07
N PRO A 151 -4.19 7.73 -11.57
CA PRO A 151 -3.06 8.07 -10.70
C PRO A 151 -2.10 9.10 -11.33
N ILE A 152 -1.29 9.76 -10.50
CA ILE A 152 -0.30 10.79 -10.89
C ILE A 152 0.76 10.29 -11.90
N PHE A 153 0.76 9.00 -12.25
CA PHE A 153 1.85 8.33 -12.92
C PHE A 153 1.48 7.89 -14.34
N GLN A 154 2.22 8.46 -15.31
CA GLN A 154 2.28 8.17 -16.74
C GLN A 154 0.96 8.19 -17.54
N ASP A 155 0.99 8.80 -18.74
CA ASP A 155 -0.02 8.58 -19.79
C ASP A 155 0.19 7.20 -20.49
N VAL A 156 0.35 6.13 -19.71
CA VAL A 156 0.39 4.76 -20.23
C VAL A 156 -0.95 4.08 -19.99
N PRO A 157 -1.41 3.20 -20.90
CA PRO A 157 -2.55 2.34 -20.61
C PRO A 157 -2.29 1.52 -19.34
N ASP A 158 -3.29 1.39 -18.46
CA ASP A 158 -3.17 0.70 -17.16
C ASP A 158 -2.51 -0.69 -17.28
N LYS A 159 -2.86 -1.43 -18.34
CA LYS A 159 -2.29 -2.76 -18.64
C LYS A 159 -0.77 -2.78 -18.86
N ASN A 160 -0.17 -1.64 -19.20
CA ASN A 160 1.25 -1.49 -19.49
C ASN A 160 2.00 -0.81 -18.33
N PHE A 161 1.31 -0.42 -17.26
CA PHE A 161 1.91 0.32 -16.14
C PHE A 161 3.11 -0.41 -15.51
N MET A 162 3.05 -1.75 -15.45
CA MET A 162 4.09 -2.57 -14.85
C MET A 162 5.20 -2.99 -15.84
N ASP A 163 5.18 -2.53 -17.09
CA ASP A 163 6.11 -2.97 -18.14
C ASP A 163 7.50 -2.34 -18.01
N SER A 164 7.69 -1.34 -17.14
CA SER A 164 8.97 -0.64 -16.99
C SER A 164 9.27 -0.30 -15.53
N PRO A 165 9.47 -1.33 -14.67
CA PRO A 165 9.81 -1.10 -13.28
C PRO A 165 11.13 -0.36 -13.10
N LYS A 166 11.25 0.39 -12.00
CA LYS A 166 12.55 0.86 -11.52
C LYS A 166 13.42 -0.33 -11.18
N ASN A 167 14.72 -0.20 -11.42
CA ASN A 167 15.71 -1.19 -11.02
C ASN A 167 15.99 -1.11 -9.50
N VAL A 168 15.00 -1.45 -8.69
CA VAL A 168 15.03 -1.47 -7.23
C VAL A 168 14.50 -2.82 -6.76
N SER A 169 15.30 -3.56 -6.00
CA SER A 169 14.88 -4.85 -5.47
C SER A 169 13.64 -4.72 -4.59
N ALA A 170 12.77 -5.73 -4.60
CA ALA A 170 11.53 -5.71 -3.81
C ALA A 170 11.39 -6.96 -2.94
N LEU A 171 10.85 -6.78 -1.73
CA LEU A 171 10.34 -7.84 -0.88
C LEU A 171 8.82 -7.62 -0.77
N ILE A 172 8.04 -8.57 -1.28
CA ILE A 172 6.60 -8.42 -1.51
C ILE A 172 5.91 -9.70 -1.05
N GLY A 173 4.76 -9.61 -0.42
CA GLY A 173 3.99 -10.80 -0.08
C GLY A 173 2.57 -10.47 0.31
N CYS A 174 1.85 -11.51 0.70
CA CYS A 174 0.47 -11.44 1.15
C CYS A 174 0.21 -12.49 2.23
N ILE A 175 -0.92 -12.35 2.90
CA ILE A 175 -1.42 -13.33 3.85
C ILE A 175 -2.31 -14.35 3.12
N LYS A 176 -2.22 -15.63 3.49
CA LYS A 176 -3.03 -16.69 2.87
C LYS A 176 -4.53 -16.42 2.90
N TYR A 177 -4.99 -15.78 3.98
CA TYR A 177 -6.39 -15.47 4.23
C TYR A 177 -6.60 -13.94 4.33
N GLU A 178 -6.03 -13.18 3.38
CA GLU A 178 -6.00 -11.71 3.38
C GLU A 178 -7.31 -11.02 3.77
N VAL A 179 -8.47 -11.50 3.34
CA VAL A 179 -9.75 -10.88 3.69
C VAL A 179 -10.71 -11.93 4.23
N LEU A 180 -11.03 -11.85 5.52
CA LEU A 180 -12.12 -12.62 6.11
C LEU A 180 -13.41 -11.79 6.28
N VAL A 181 -13.30 -10.47 6.52
CA VAL A 181 -14.45 -9.61 6.89
C VAL A 181 -14.44 -8.24 6.18
N PHE A 182 -14.78 -8.19 4.88
CA PHE A 182 -15.25 -6.96 4.22
C PHE A 182 -16.45 -7.23 3.29
N GLY A 183 -17.25 -6.23 2.96
CA GLY A 183 -18.50 -6.37 2.18
C GLY A 183 -18.25 -6.72 0.70
N SER A 184 -19.23 -7.37 0.06
CA SER A 184 -19.16 -7.94 -1.30
C SER A 184 -18.55 -6.98 -2.32
N TYR A 185 -17.32 -7.29 -2.75
CA TYR A 185 -16.71 -6.68 -3.91
C TYR A 185 -17.18 -7.43 -5.16
N ASP A 186 -18.18 -6.90 -5.88
CA ASP A 186 -18.85 -7.62 -6.98
C ASP A 186 -18.08 -7.58 -8.33
N ASP A 187 -16.82 -7.11 -8.36
CA ASP A 187 -16.13 -6.83 -9.63
C ASP A 187 -14.61 -7.15 -9.65
N ILE A 188 -14.26 -8.40 -9.33
CA ILE A 188 -12.88 -8.90 -9.46
C ILE A 188 -12.33 -8.76 -10.89
N GLY A 189 -13.18 -8.89 -11.91
CA GLY A 189 -12.81 -8.70 -13.31
C GLY A 189 -12.22 -7.31 -13.57
N LYS A 190 -12.83 -6.25 -13.02
CA LYS A 190 -12.29 -4.89 -13.13
C LYS A 190 -11.04 -4.71 -12.28
N SER A 191 -10.99 -5.23 -11.05
CA SER A 191 -9.81 -5.10 -10.18
C SER A 191 -8.55 -5.74 -10.77
N LEU A 192 -8.73 -6.85 -11.48
CA LEU A 192 -7.66 -7.55 -12.20
C LEU A 192 -7.40 -6.98 -13.60
N LEU A 193 -8.05 -5.85 -13.95
CA LEU A 193 -7.83 -5.08 -15.17
C LEU A 193 -8.17 -5.82 -16.48
N PHE A 194 -9.15 -6.73 -16.46
CA PHE A 194 -9.63 -7.37 -17.70
C PHE A 194 -10.37 -6.39 -18.61
N GLU A 195 -10.23 -6.55 -19.93
CA GLU A 195 -10.88 -5.69 -20.94
C GLU A 195 -12.41 -5.92 -20.94
N ASN A 196 -12.85 -7.15 -20.69
CA ASN A 196 -14.25 -7.58 -20.66
C ASN A 196 -14.69 -8.00 -19.26
N ALA A 197 -14.45 -7.13 -18.27
CA ALA A 197 -14.70 -7.43 -16.85
C ALA A 197 -16.12 -7.94 -16.54
N GLU A 198 -17.17 -7.41 -17.20
CA GLU A 198 -18.55 -7.88 -16.99
C GLU A 198 -18.73 -9.35 -17.41
N GLU A 199 -18.19 -9.73 -18.56
CA GLU A 199 -18.21 -11.11 -19.02
C GLU A 199 -17.34 -12.03 -18.16
N ILE A 200 -16.18 -11.54 -17.71
CA ILE A 200 -15.30 -12.26 -16.77
C ILE A 200 -16.04 -12.57 -15.47
N ASN A 201 -16.69 -11.58 -14.86
CA ASN A 201 -17.47 -11.78 -13.64
C ASN A 201 -18.61 -12.77 -13.85
N LYS A 202 -19.31 -12.70 -14.99
CA LYS A 202 -20.39 -13.65 -15.32
C LYS A 202 -19.87 -15.08 -15.42
N LYS A 203 -18.73 -15.29 -16.09
CA LYS A 203 -18.10 -16.61 -16.18
C LYS A 203 -17.66 -17.09 -14.80
N TYR A 204 -16.98 -16.23 -14.03
CA TYR A 204 -16.50 -16.56 -12.69
C TYR A 204 -17.63 -17.00 -11.75
N GLN A 205 -18.74 -16.25 -11.72
CA GLN A 205 -19.90 -16.61 -10.89
C GLN A 205 -20.58 -17.91 -11.37
N ALA A 206 -20.56 -18.19 -12.68
CA ALA A 206 -21.08 -19.45 -13.22
C ALA A 206 -20.19 -20.63 -12.80
N ASP A 207 -18.87 -20.54 -12.98
CA ASP A 207 -17.92 -21.57 -12.60
C ASP A 207 -18.01 -21.88 -11.09
N LYS A 208 -18.09 -20.82 -10.26
CA LYS A 208 -18.26 -20.93 -8.79
C LYS A 208 -19.57 -21.63 -8.41
N LYS A 209 -20.67 -21.29 -9.08
CA LYS A 209 -21.99 -21.91 -8.85
C LYS A 209 -22.04 -23.37 -9.31
N ASN A 210 -21.36 -23.70 -10.39
CA ASN A 210 -21.31 -25.05 -10.94
C ASN A 210 -20.36 -25.98 -10.18
N GLY A 211 -19.54 -25.43 -9.27
CA GLY A 211 -18.50 -26.19 -8.55
C GLY A 211 -17.31 -26.55 -9.44
N GLU A 212 -17.11 -25.81 -10.54
CA GLU A 212 -15.97 -25.99 -11.45
C GLU A 212 -14.68 -25.44 -10.84
N ILE A 213 -14.79 -24.52 -9.88
CA ILE A 213 -13.69 -23.97 -9.11
C ILE A 213 -13.93 -24.14 -7.61
N GLU A 214 -12.95 -24.72 -6.91
CA GLU A 214 -12.89 -24.82 -5.44
C GLU A 214 -11.43 -24.60 -5.02
N PHE A 215 -11.05 -23.35 -4.76
CA PHE A 215 -9.63 -23.02 -4.50
C PHE A 215 -9.17 -23.44 -3.11
N PHE A 216 -10.04 -23.40 -2.11
CA PHE A 216 -9.73 -23.83 -0.74
C PHE A 216 -10.86 -24.75 -0.29
N GLY A 217 -10.52 -26.02 -0.05
CA GLY A 217 -11.51 -27.05 0.27
C GLY A 217 -12.46 -26.65 1.42
N LYS A 218 -13.60 -27.34 1.48
CA LYS A 218 -14.74 -27.18 2.42
C LYS A 218 -14.46 -26.79 3.89
N SER A 219 -13.25 -26.94 4.42
CA SER A 219 -12.88 -26.62 5.80
C SER A 219 -12.84 -25.13 6.13
N PHE A 220 -12.64 -24.24 5.14
CA PHE A 220 -12.54 -22.78 5.38
C PHE A 220 -13.52 -21.92 4.55
N GLY A 221 -14.39 -22.56 3.75
CA GLY A 221 -15.22 -21.86 2.78
C GLY A 221 -14.41 -21.42 1.55
N ASN A 222 -15.09 -21.16 0.43
CA ASN A 222 -14.44 -20.66 -0.78
C ASN A 222 -13.64 -19.38 -0.45
N VAL A 223 -12.42 -19.27 -0.98
CA VAL A 223 -11.61 -18.06 -0.90
C VAL A 223 -12.45 -16.88 -1.34
N ARG A 224 -12.47 -15.85 -0.50
CA ARG A 224 -13.15 -14.60 -0.83
C ARG A 224 -12.51 -13.97 -2.05
N ASP A 225 -13.32 -13.32 -2.88
CA ASP A 225 -12.88 -12.77 -4.16
C ASP A 225 -11.74 -11.74 -3.93
N GLU A 226 -11.80 -11.01 -2.81
CA GLU A 226 -10.80 -10.02 -2.40
C GLU A 226 -9.43 -10.65 -2.06
N THR A 227 -9.41 -11.82 -1.41
CA THR A 227 -8.15 -12.55 -1.14
C THR A 227 -7.51 -13.01 -2.45
N GLN A 228 -8.31 -13.50 -3.40
CA GLN A 228 -7.80 -13.90 -4.72
C GLN A 228 -7.20 -12.70 -5.47
N GLU A 229 -7.84 -11.53 -5.39
CA GLU A 229 -7.32 -10.29 -5.97
C GLU A 229 -5.91 -9.97 -5.44
N MET A 230 -5.73 -10.00 -4.12
CA MET A 230 -4.43 -9.70 -3.50
C MET A 230 -3.35 -10.71 -3.87
N ILE A 231 -3.68 -12.00 -3.91
CA ILE A 231 -2.78 -13.08 -4.33
C ILE A 231 -2.34 -12.87 -5.78
N VAL A 232 -3.29 -12.67 -6.70
CA VAL A 232 -3.02 -12.51 -8.13
C VAL A 232 -2.21 -11.24 -8.39
N GLN A 233 -2.58 -10.10 -7.78
CA GLN A 233 -1.84 -8.85 -7.93
C GLN A 233 -0.42 -8.95 -7.38
N THR A 234 -0.24 -9.58 -6.21
CA THR A 234 1.07 -9.79 -5.58
C THR A 234 1.99 -10.56 -6.51
N ARG A 235 1.53 -11.71 -7.01
CA ARG A 235 2.35 -12.53 -7.92
C ARG A 235 2.59 -11.85 -9.27
N THR A 236 1.59 -11.15 -9.81
CA THR A 236 1.74 -10.41 -11.06
C THR A 236 2.83 -9.34 -10.95
N ARG A 237 2.88 -8.58 -9.85
CA ARG A 237 3.94 -7.58 -9.61
C ARG A 237 5.32 -8.23 -9.52
N VAL A 238 5.44 -9.35 -8.77
CA VAL A 238 6.70 -10.10 -8.66
C VAL A 238 7.17 -10.58 -10.04
N ASN A 239 6.28 -11.19 -10.83
CA ASN A 239 6.61 -11.65 -12.18
C ASN A 239 7.10 -10.49 -13.05
N ARG A 240 6.41 -9.33 -13.04
CA ARG A 240 6.81 -8.14 -13.82
C ARG A 240 8.18 -7.59 -13.44
N LEU A 241 8.55 -7.64 -12.16
CA LEU A 241 9.89 -7.29 -11.70
C LEU A 241 10.93 -8.28 -12.25
N LEU A 242 10.68 -9.58 -12.10
CA LEU A 242 11.60 -10.63 -12.54
C LEU A 242 11.79 -10.66 -14.07
N GLU A 243 10.72 -10.46 -14.85
CA GLU A 243 10.77 -10.34 -16.32
C GLU A 243 11.71 -9.21 -16.77
N ASN A 244 11.79 -8.14 -15.98
CA ASN A 244 12.65 -6.98 -16.23
C ASN A 244 14.04 -7.10 -15.56
N GLY A 245 14.38 -8.27 -15.01
CA GLY A 245 15.66 -8.52 -14.36
C GLY A 245 15.83 -7.82 -13.00
N VAL A 246 14.74 -7.34 -12.41
CA VAL A 246 14.73 -6.70 -11.09
C VAL A 246 14.57 -7.78 -10.01
N PRO A 247 15.50 -7.87 -9.02
CA PRO A 247 15.39 -8.88 -7.97
C PRO A 247 14.11 -8.72 -7.13
N ALA A 248 13.34 -9.80 -7.00
CA ALA A 248 12.12 -9.82 -6.19
C ALA A 248 12.10 -11.04 -5.26
N TYR A 249 11.70 -10.82 -4.01
CA TYR A 249 11.60 -11.81 -2.95
C TYR A 249 10.13 -11.92 -2.54
N GLN A 250 9.46 -12.99 -2.94
CA GLN A 250 8.05 -13.20 -2.60
C GLN A 250 7.89 -14.00 -1.31
N TYR A 251 7.01 -13.58 -0.40
CA TYR A 251 6.58 -14.39 0.74
C TYR A 251 5.06 -14.64 0.76
N GLU A 252 4.64 -15.64 1.52
CA GLU A 252 3.25 -15.87 1.91
C GLU A 252 3.18 -16.14 3.42
N PHE A 253 2.36 -15.39 4.15
CA PHE A 253 2.10 -15.67 5.57
C PHE A 253 0.96 -16.69 5.70
N THR A 254 1.26 -17.89 6.20
CA THR A 254 0.32 -19.03 6.20
C THR A 254 0.02 -19.59 7.59
N TYR A 255 0.61 -19.03 8.65
CA TYR A 255 0.27 -19.45 10.00
C TYR A 255 -1.20 -19.13 10.30
N PRO A 256 -2.05 -20.11 10.63
CA PRO A 256 -3.51 -19.96 10.56
C PRO A 256 -4.11 -19.09 11.67
N LYS A 257 -3.33 -18.78 12.70
CA LYS A 257 -3.75 -17.91 13.79
C LYS A 257 -3.25 -16.51 13.48
N HIS A 258 -4.15 -15.52 13.54
CA HIS A 258 -3.86 -14.13 13.15
C HIS A 258 -3.37 -14.04 11.70
N ALA A 259 -4.20 -14.54 10.80
CA ALA A 259 -3.94 -14.60 9.36
C ALA A 259 -4.96 -13.79 8.56
N ASP A 260 -5.63 -12.82 9.19
CA ASP A 260 -6.51 -11.87 8.49
C ASP A 260 -5.71 -10.64 8.03
N HIS A 261 -6.33 -9.79 7.21
CA HIS A 261 -5.71 -8.56 6.72
C HIS A 261 -4.99 -7.84 7.85
N THR A 262 -3.74 -7.45 7.62
CA THR A 262 -2.92 -6.64 8.54
C THR A 262 -2.37 -7.36 9.77
N ASP A 263 -2.78 -8.59 10.06
CA ASP A 263 -2.30 -9.29 11.25
C ASP A 263 -0.79 -9.58 11.20
N ASP A 264 -0.25 -9.79 10.00
CA ASP A 264 1.18 -10.07 9.79
C ASP A 264 2.07 -8.86 10.15
N LEU A 265 1.52 -7.64 10.07
CA LEU A 265 2.18 -6.39 10.43
C LEU A 265 2.58 -6.36 11.91
N PHE A 266 1.81 -7.01 12.79
CA PHE A 266 2.12 -7.12 14.21
C PHE A 266 3.49 -7.78 14.44
N PHE A 267 3.80 -8.81 13.66
CA PHE A 267 5.07 -9.54 13.72
C PHE A 267 6.24 -8.72 13.17
N ILE A 268 6.02 -8.00 12.06
CA ILE A 268 7.05 -7.13 11.44
C ILE A 268 7.39 -5.97 12.36
N MET A 269 6.36 -5.30 12.90
CA MET A 269 6.54 -4.11 13.75
C MET A 269 6.93 -4.49 15.19
N GLY A 270 6.65 -5.73 15.61
CA GLY A 270 6.87 -6.21 16.97
C GLY A 270 5.82 -5.70 17.95
N VAL A 271 4.59 -5.49 17.48
CA VAL A 271 3.47 -4.94 18.27
C VAL A 271 2.33 -5.95 18.24
N HIS A 272 2.09 -6.65 19.35
CA HIS A 272 1.02 -7.63 19.42
C HIS A 272 -0.10 -7.12 20.33
N PRO A 273 -1.35 -6.98 19.82
CA PRO A 273 -2.50 -6.67 20.67
C PRO A 273 -3.00 -7.89 21.47
N PHE A 274 -2.33 -9.04 21.32
CA PHE A 274 -2.65 -10.33 21.92
C PHE A 274 -1.40 -10.98 22.51
N GLU A 275 -1.60 -11.99 23.36
CA GLU A 275 -0.51 -12.82 23.88
C GLU A 275 -0.06 -13.82 22.81
N GLU A 276 1.20 -13.70 22.40
CA GLU A 276 1.82 -14.60 21.44
C GLU A 276 2.12 -15.98 22.03
N ASP A 277 1.77 -17.02 21.28
CA ASP A 277 2.26 -18.37 21.52
C ASP A 277 3.73 -18.56 21.09
N GLU A 278 4.28 -19.74 21.34
CA GLU A 278 5.69 -20.03 21.03
C GLU A 278 5.99 -20.01 19.52
N ASN A 279 5.05 -20.47 18.68
CA ASN A 279 5.23 -20.41 17.23
C ASN A 279 5.23 -18.96 16.75
N GLU A 280 4.30 -18.15 17.25
CA GLU A 280 4.17 -16.73 16.92
C GLU A 280 5.42 -15.93 17.28
N LYS A 281 6.02 -16.16 18.45
CA LYS A 281 7.29 -15.53 18.83
C LYS A 281 8.41 -15.87 17.85
N ASN A 282 8.50 -17.14 17.45
CA ASN A 282 9.53 -17.58 16.51
C ASN A 282 9.29 -17.04 15.09
N ILE A 283 8.03 -17.00 14.64
CA ILE A 283 7.63 -16.34 13.39
C ILE A 283 8.01 -14.86 13.45
N GLY A 284 7.66 -14.16 14.53
CA GLY A 284 7.94 -12.75 14.74
C GLY A 284 9.43 -12.42 14.74
N ASN A 285 10.30 -13.35 15.11
CA ASN A 285 11.74 -13.18 15.01
C ASN A 285 12.22 -13.35 13.56
N VAL A 286 11.92 -14.48 12.90
CA VAL A 286 12.38 -14.75 11.53
C VAL A 286 11.84 -13.72 10.54
N TYR A 287 10.57 -13.37 10.69
CA TYR A 287 9.89 -12.48 9.77
C TYR A 287 10.46 -11.06 9.87
N ARG A 288 10.58 -10.53 11.09
CA ARG A 288 11.19 -9.22 11.36
C ARG A 288 12.65 -9.15 10.95
N GLU A 289 13.45 -10.17 11.26
CA GLU A 289 14.84 -10.24 10.84
C GLU A 289 14.97 -10.19 9.31
N SER A 290 14.07 -10.87 8.58
CA SER A 290 14.07 -10.86 7.12
C SER A 290 13.85 -9.45 6.56
N PHE A 291 12.91 -8.69 7.11
CA PHE A 291 12.70 -7.29 6.73
C PHE A 291 13.90 -6.40 7.06
N ILE A 292 14.47 -6.53 8.27
CA ILE A 292 15.61 -5.73 8.70
C ILE A 292 16.85 -6.03 7.84
N ASN A 293 17.09 -7.30 7.52
CA ASN A 293 18.16 -7.73 6.62
C ASN A 293 17.96 -7.18 5.22
N PHE A 294 16.72 -7.20 4.71
CA PHE A 294 16.39 -6.65 3.41
C PHE A 294 16.64 -5.13 3.36
N VAL A 295 16.20 -4.39 4.37
CA VAL A 295 16.48 -2.94 4.51
C VAL A 295 18.00 -2.67 4.54
N LYS A 296 18.76 -3.50 5.24
CA LYS A 296 20.22 -3.35 5.36
C LYS A 296 20.97 -3.73 4.08
N THR A 297 20.56 -4.78 3.39
CA THR A 297 21.43 -5.47 2.42
C THR A 297 20.79 -5.71 1.05
N GLY A 298 19.49 -5.44 0.90
CA GLY A 298 18.70 -5.82 -0.28
C GLY A 298 18.37 -7.31 -0.34
N LYS A 299 18.71 -8.11 0.69
CA LYS A 299 18.41 -9.54 0.78
C LYS A 299 17.83 -9.89 2.15
N PRO A 300 16.75 -10.70 2.22
CA PRO A 300 16.14 -11.06 3.51
C PRO A 300 16.97 -12.05 4.34
N GLY A 301 17.79 -12.89 3.71
CA GLY A 301 18.60 -13.89 4.43
C GLY A 301 17.76 -15.06 4.95
N ASN A 302 18.30 -15.85 5.89
CA ASN A 302 17.59 -16.97 6.53
C ASN A 302 16.98 -18.02 5.57
N GLY A 303 17.62 -18.23 4.41
CA GLY A 303 17.12 -19.14 3.37
C GLY A 303 15.93 -18.59 2.57
N PHE A 304 15.55 -17.33 2.79
CA PHE A 304 14.62 -16.61 1.94
C PHE A 304 15.35 -16.17 0.66
N GLU A 305 15.26 -17.01 -0.36
CA GLU A 305 15.89 -16.81 -1.66
C GLU A 305 15.04 -15.96 -2.60
N MET A 306 15.66 -15.44 -3.66
CA MET A 306 14.96 -14.70 -4.71
C MET A 306 13.92 -15.60 -5.39
N SER A 307 12.75 -15.05 -5.69
CA SER A 307 11.70 -15.78 -6.38
C SER A 307 12.12 -16.18 -7.79
N ASP A 308 11.74 -17.39 -8.16
CA ASP A 308 11.96 -17.95 -9.49
C ASP A 308 10.63 -17.97 -10.25
N MET A 309 10.69 -17.48 -11.50
CA MET A 309 9.50 -17.35 -12.33
C MET A 309 9.05 -18.69 -12.90
N LYS A 310 9.96 -19.65 -13.10
CA LYS A 310 9.63 -20.95 -13.71
C LYS A 310 8.94 -21.89 -12.72
N THR A 311 9.39 -21.88 -11.48
CA THR A 311 8.87 -22.73 -10.40
C THR A 311 7.82 -22.03 -9.54
N SER A 312 7.49 -20.78 -9.86
CA SER A 312 6.61 -19.95 -9.05
C SER A 312 7.00 -19.91 -7.56
N SER A 313 8.30 -19.76 -7.28
CA SER A 313 8.80 -19.92 -5.91
C SER A 313 8.53 -18.72 -5.01
N TYR A 314 8.29 -19.01 -3.73
CA TYR A 314 8.00 -18.05 -2.67
C TYR A 314 8.48 -18.58 -1.31
N PHE A 315 8.67 -17.71 -0.33
CA PHE A 315 9.03 -18.09 1.03
C PHE A 315 7.79 -18.17 1.91
N GLU A 316 7.49 -19.37 2.40
CA GLU A 316 6.37 -19.57 3.31
C GLU A 316 6.77 -19.17 4.73
N ILE A 317 5.98 -18.30 5.34
CA ILE A 317 6.09 -17.94 6.75
C ILE A 317 5.08 -18.79 7.52
N TYR A 318 5.58 -19.93 7.97
CA TYR A 318 4.87 -20.88 8.81
C TYR A 318 5.82 -21.44 9.86
N TRP A 319 5.30 -21.66 11.06
CA TRP A 319 6.07 -22.29 12.12
C TRP A 319 5.19 -23.21 12.92
N ASN A 320 5.70 -24.40 13.22
CA ASN A 320 5.02 -25.33 14.08
C ASN A 320 6.06 -26.11 14.91
N GLU A 321 6.05 -25.88 16.22
CA GLU A 321 6.96 -26.57 17.13
C GLU A 321 6.68 -28.08 17.22
N THR A 322 5.42 -28.49 17.08
CA THR A 322 5.04 -29.90 17.21
C THR A 322 5.43 -30.72 15.98
N SER A 323 5.20 -30.21 14.76
CA SER A 323 5.59 -30.91 13.53
C SER A 323 7.06 -30.69 13.16
N GLY A 324 7.73 -29.69 13.75
CA GLY A 324 9.11 -29.32 13.41
C GLY A 324 9.21 -28.50 12.13
N GLU A 325 8.08 -28.07 11.56
CA GLU A 325 8.06 -27.24 10.36
C GLU A 325 8.56 -25.82 10.65
N ARG A 326 9.30 -25.27 9.69
CA ARG A 326 9.97 -23.97 9.77
C ARG A 326 9.76 -23.21 8.47
N PRO A 327 9.92 -21.87 8.47
CA PRO A 327 9.85 -21.07 7.27
C PRO A 327 10.83 -21.58 6.22
N LYS A 328 10.37 -21.68 4.97
CA LYS A 328 11.16 -22.27 3.88
C LYS A 328 10.63 -21.83 2.52
N MET A 329 11.48 -21.96 1.50
CA MET A 329 11.04 -21.81 0.12
C MET A 329 10.06 -22.94 -0.26
N LYS A 330 9.00 -22.55 -0.96
CA LYS A 330 8.03 -23.40 -1.65
C LYS A 330 7.95 -23.01 -3.13
N THR A 331 7.33 -23.88 -3.93
CA THR A 331 7.04 -23.67 -5.35
C THR A 331 5.53 -23.61 -5.56
N ASP A 332 5.12 -23.31 -6.79
CA ASP A 332 3.72 -23.41 -7.22
C ASP A 332 2.79 -22.51 -6.40
N PHE A 333 3.24 -21.26 -6.15
CA PHE A 333 2.51 -20.25 -5.39
C PHE A 333 1.05 -20.14 -5.87
N GLU A 334 0.13 -20.57 -5.00
CA GLU A 334 -1.32 -20.52 -5.20
C GLU A 334 -1.76 -20.97 -6.61
N GLU A 335 -1.15 -22.06 -7.12
CA GLU A 335 -1.26 -22.52 -8.53
C GLU A 335 -2.71 -22.54 -9.04
N GLY A 336 -3.66 -23.09 -8.28
CA GLY A 336 -5.06 -23.14 -8.72
C GLY A 336 -5.69 -21.77 -8.95
N ILE A 337 -5.44 -20.80 -8.07
CA ILE A 337 -5.91 -19.41 -8.22
C ILE A 337 -5.18 -18.76 -9.39
N MET A 338 -3.86 -18.92 -9.45
CA MET A 338 -3.02 -18.31 -10.47
C MET A 338 -3.35 -18.81 -11.87
N ASP A 339 -3.52 -20.11 -12.06
CA ASP A 339 -3.89 -20.72 -13.35
C ASP A 339 -5.23 -20.20 -13.84
N TYR A 340 -6.23 -20.16 -12.95
CA TYR A 340 -7.55 -19.70 -13.32
C TYR A 340 -7.55 -18.24 -13.79
N TRP A 341 -6.93 -17.34 -13.01
CA TRP A 341 -6.96 -15.92 -13.32
C TRP A 341 -5.95 -15.50 -14.40
N THR A 342 -4.79 -16.14 -14.49
CA THR A 342 -3.72 -15.70 -15.42
C THR A 342 -3.63 -16.50 -16.70
N ARG A 343 -4.26 -17.68 -16.77
CA ARG A 343 -4.34 -18.49 -18.00
C ARG A 343 -5.77 -18.55 -18.52
N GLU A 344 -6.69 -19.14 -17.77
CA GLU A 344 -8.05 -19.42 -18.28
C GLU A 344 -8.86 -18.16 -18.54
N MET A 345 -8.88 -17.23 -17.57
CA MET A 345 -9.60 -15.97 -17.70
C MET A 345 -8.96 -15.02 -18.73
N VAL A 346 -7.63 -15.04 -18.86
CA VAL A 346 -6.92 -14.28 -19.90
C VAL A 346 -7.28 -14.80 -21.30
N GLU A 347 -7.25 -16.12 -21.51
CA GLU A 347 -7.67 -16.73 -22.78
C GLU A 347 -9.14 -16.41 -23.12
N PHE A 348 -10.02 -16.43 -22.11
CA PHE A 348 -11.42 -16.06 -22.28
C PHE A 348 -11.60 -14.59 -22.64
N ASP A 349 -10.92 -13.68 -21.93
CA ASP A 349 -10.94 -12.23 -22.20
C ASP A 349 -10.47 -11.93 -23.63
N GLU A 350 -9.34 -12.52 -24.05
CA GLU A 350 -8.81 -12.36 -25.39
C GLU A 350 -9.79 -12.82 -26.47
N ASN A 351 -10.47 -13.93 -26.25
CA ASN A 351 -11.43 -14.48 -27.21
C ASN A 351 -12.66 -13.56 -27.35
N ILE A 352 -13.15 -13.00 -26.24
CA ILE A 352 -14.23 -12.01 -26.26
C ILE A 352 -13.77 -10.74 -26.97
N THR A 353 -12.58 -10.24 -26.65
CA THR A 353 -12.00 -9.07 -27.32
C THR A 353 -11.89 -9.28 -28.83
N LYS A 354 -11.37 -10.42 -29.28
CA LYS A 354 -11.29 -10.78 -30.71
C LYS A 354 -12.68 -10.80 -31.35
N PHE A 355 -13.68 -11.36 -30.67
CA PHE A 355 -15.07 -11.40 -31.12
C PHE A 355 -15.69 -10.00 -31.22
N LYS A 356 -15.60 -9.17 -30.17
CA LYS A 356 -16.16 -7.81 -30.14
C LYS A 356 -15.55 -6.92 -31.22
N ARG A 357 -14.22 -6.98 -31.40
CA ARG A 357 -13.50 -6.25 -32.47
C ARG A 357 -13.96 -6.66 -33.86
N LYS A 358 -14.13 -7.96 -34.12
CA LYS A 358 -14.63 -8.47 -35.41
C LYS A 358 -16.06 -7.99 -35.72
N ASN A 359 -16.87 -7.76 -34.70
CA ASN A 359 -18.26 -7.34 -34.83
C ASN A 359 -18.48 -5.82 -34.65
N HIS A 360 -17.40 -5.01 -34.67
CA HIS A 360 -17.45 -3.55 -34.49
C HIS A 360 -18.18 -3.07 -33.21
N VAL A 361 -18.14 -3.88 -32.15
CA VAL A 361 -18.64 -3.46 -30.83
C VAL A 361 -17.62 -2.51 -30.22
N ILE A 362 -18.06 -1.30 -29.83
CA ILE A 362 -17.20 -0.32 -29.16
C ILE A 362 -16.83 -0.88 -27.78
N LEU A 363 -15.53 -1.08 -27.56
CA LEU A 363 -15.00 -1.50 -26.26
C LEU A 363 -14.81 -0.25 -25.38
N PRO A 364 -15.30 -0.24 -24.13
CA PRO A 364 -14.94 0.79 -23.17
C PRO A 364 -13.43 0.78 -22.96
N SER A 365 -12.77 1.94 -22.88
CA SER A 365 -11.41 1.98 -22.37
C SER A 365 -11.43 1.52 -20.91
N VAL A 366 -10.64 0.51 -20.55
CA VAL A 366 -10.33 0.22 -19.14
C VAL A 366 -9.76 1.51 -18.55
N ARG A 367 -10.55 2.19 -17.72
CA ARG A 367 -10.07 3.28 -16.88
C ARG A 367 -9.99 2.68 -15.48
N ALA A 368 -8.84 2.82 -14.84
CA ALA A 368 -8.65 2.56 -13.42
C ALA A 368 -9.87 3.04 -12.61
N LEU A 369 -10.23 2.21 -11.63
CA LEU A 369 -11.35 2.40 -10.71
C LEU A 369 -11.63 3.89 -10.41
N PRO A 370 -12.86 4.38 -10.64
CA PRO A 370 -13.50 5.09 -9.54
C PRO A 370 -13.50 4.10 -8.38
N ILE A 371 -12.96 4.50 -7.23
CA ILE A 371 -13.40 3.91 -5.97
C ILE A 371 -14.90 4.19 -5.95
N GLU A 372 -15.71 3.26 -6.47
CA GLU A 372 -17.11 3.22 -6.15
C GLU A 372 -17.10 3.00 -4.65
N TYR A 373 -17.33 4.08 -3.91
CA TYR A 373 -17.87 3.99 -2.58
C TYR A 373 -19.15 3.16 -2.74
N SER A 374 -19.05 1.85 -2.57
CA SER A 374 -20.17 1.08 -2.08
C SER A 374 -20.66 1.89 -0.89
N VAL A 375 -21.88 2.38 -1.03
CA VAL A 375 -22.44 3.42 -0.19
C VAL A 375 -22.37 2.89 1.23
N PHE A 376 -21.33 3.26 1.98
CA PHE A 376 -21.26 3.03 3.40
C PHE A 376 -22.55 3.61 3.95
N PRO A 377 -23.35 2.82 4.68
CA PRO A 377 -24.72 3.21 5.00
C PRO A 377 -24.69 4.60 5.62
N PHE A 378 -25.61 5.45 5.16
CA PHE A 378 -25.79 6.86 5.52
C PHE A 378 -25.71 7.12 7.05
N SER A 379 -25.85 6.08 7.87
CA SER A 379 -25.62 6.05 9.30
C SER A 379 -24.20 6.43 9.74
N TYR A 380 -23.14 6.11 8.98
CA TYR A 380 -21.76 6.48 9.34
C TYR A 380 -21.44 7.95 9.06
N PHE A 381 -22.04 8.54 8.02
CA PHE A 381 -21.98 9.98 7.76
C PHE A 381 -22.62 10.77 8.91
N LEU A 382 -23.71 10.24 9.49
CA LEU A 382 -24.30 10.76 10.72
C LEU A 382 -23.35 10.59 11.93
N PHE A 383 -22.63 9.48 12.03
CA PHE A 383 -21.66 9.26 13.12
C PHE A 383 -20.47 10.22 13.10
N LEU A 384 -20.12 10.80 11.95
CA LEU A 384 -19.11 11.86 11.85
C LEU A 384 -19.70 13.27 12.03
N LEU A 385 -20.93 13.51 11.57
CA LEU A 385 -21.63 14.78 11.75
C LEU A 385 -22.06 15.02 13.21
N VAL A 386 -22.48 13.99 13.94
CA VAL A 386 -22.94 14.11 15.34
C VAL A 386 -21.84 14.58 16.30
N PRO A 387 -20.59 14.07 16.28
CA PRO A 387 -19.51 14.63 17.09
C PRO A 387 -19.01 15.98 16.55
N PHE A 388 -19.17 16.28 15.26
CA PHE A 388 -18.84 17.62 14.71
C PHE A 388 -19.85 18.68 15.17
N LEU A 389 -21.15 18.39 15.10
CA LEU A 389 -22.23 19.24 15.61
C LEU A 389 -22.25 19.29 17.15
N GLY A 390 -22.00 18.15 17.80
CA GLY A 390 -21.86 18.03 19.24
C GLY A 390 -20.65 18.80 19.76
N GLY A 391 -19.50 18.67 19.10
CA GLY A 391 -18.28 19.43 19.37
C GLY A 391 -18.45 20.93 19.11
N PHE A 392 -19.17 21.31 18.05
CA PHE A 392 -19.51 22.71 17.78
C PHE A 392 -20.45 23.30 18.84
N LEU A 393 -21.45 22.54 19.30
CA LEU A 393 -22.38 22.97 20.36
C LEU A 393 -21.69 23.03 21.73
N VAL A 394 -20.83 22.05 22.06
CA VAL A 394 -20.02 22.03 23.28
C VAL A 394 -19.00 23.16 23.28
N ALA A 395 -18.32 23.43 22.15
CA ALA A 395 -17.43 24.59 22.03
C ALA A 395 -18.19 25.91 22.19
N LYS A 396 -19.41 26.02 21.63
CA LYS A 396 -20.24 27.22 21.76
C LYS A 396 -20.76 27.45 23.18
N TYR A 397 -21.00 26.39 23.96
CA TYR A 397 -21.39 26.49 25.38
C TYR A 397 -20.20 26.66 26.33
N CYS A 398 -19.08 25.97 26.10
CA CYS A 398 -17.89 26.03 26.95
C CYS A 398 -17.03 27.29 26.74
N CYS A 399 -17.17 27.99 25.61
CA CYS A 399 -16.42 29.21 25.32
C CYS A 399 -17.21 30.51 25.62
N SER A 400 -18.34 30.43 26.31
CA SER A 400 -19.09 31.62 26.77
C SER A 400 -18.73 31.99 28.22
N GLY A 401 -17.47 32.35 28.46
CA GLY A 401 -17.08 32.85 29.79
C GLY A 401 -15.58 32.90 30.04
N ASN A 402 -15.03 34.10 29.96
CA ASN A 402 -13.70 34.55 30.36
C ASN A 402 -12.48 34.10 29.54
N GLU A 403 -11.75 35.13 29.12
CA GLU A 403 -10.51 35.16 28.35
C GLU A 403 -9.50 34.08 28.76
N ARG A 404 -9.15 33.21 27.82
CA ARG A 404 -7.81 32.63 27.73
C ARG A 404 -7.34 32.79 26.29
N ASN A 405 -6.36 33.68 26.12
CA ASN A 405 -5.61 33.86 24.89
C ASN A 405 -5.01 32.51 24.46
N LEU A 406 -5.58 31.90 23.44
CA LEU A 406 -4.95 30.78 22.71
C LEU A 406 -4.82 31.22 21.25
N TYR A 407 -3.94 32.20 21.04
CA TYR A 407 -3.37 32.47 19.73
C TYR A 407 -2.11 31.62 19.61
N ILE A 408 -2.10 30.66 18.67
CA ILE A 408 -0.82 30.25 18.06
C ILE A 408 -0.51 31.35 17.05
N GLN A 409 0.33 32.30 17.46
CA GLN A 409 0.97 33.23 16.55
C GLN A 409 2.08 32.46 15.82
N LEU A 410 1.84 32.11 14.56
CA LEU A 410 2.91 31.69 13.65
C LEU A 410 3.63 32.96 13.16
N ASP A 411 4.51 33.52 13.99
CA ASP A 411 5.45 34.55 13.54
C ASP A 411 6.59 33.84 12.78
N GLY A 412 6.45 33.80 11.46
CA GLY A 412 7.55 33.52 10.53
C GLY A 412 8.48 34.72 10.42
N ASN A 413 9.23 35.01 11.48
CA ASN A 413 10.37 35.94 11.39
C ASN A 413 11.64 35.15 11.10
N ASP A 414 12.26 35.47 9.97
CA ASP A 414 13.52 34.93 9.49
C ASP A 414 14.59 34.89 10.58
N TYR A 415 15.24 33.73 10.75
CA TYR A 415 16.48 33.65 11.52
C TYR A 415 17.59 34.36 10.73
N PRO A 416 18.23 35.42 11.27
CA PRO A 416 19.38 36.00 10.62
C PRO A 416 20.56 35.02 10.72
N VAL A 417 21.06 34.59 9.57
CA VAL A 417 22.36 33.94 9.44
C VAL A 417 23.42 34.93 9.92
N LYS A 418 24.01 34.67 11.08
CA LYS A 418 25.28 35.31 11.45
C LYS A 418 26.40 34.54 10.76
N ASN A 419 27.10 35.25 9.88
CA ASN A 419 28.37 34.86 9.26
C ASN A 419 29.40 34.40 10.29
#